data_AF-A0AAW8B144-F1
#
_entry.id   AF-A0AAW8B144-F1
#
_cell.length_a   1.000
_cell.length_b   1.000
_cell.length_c   1.000
_cell.angle_alpha   90.00
_cell.angle_beta   90.00
_cell.angle_gamma   90.00
#
_symmetry.space_group_name_H-M   'P 1'
#
loop_
_entity.id
_entity.type
_entity.pdbx_description
1 polymer ?
#
loop_
_entity_poly.entity_id
_entity_poly.type
_entity_poly.pdbx_seq_one_letter_code
_entity_poly.pdbx_strand_id
1 'polypeptide(L)'
;MNASESKKLETIKKKLNCDLVDCRECLQFEVLDAELKHLEKEKVRYRGKCTKCNSSVVLNNKQIELLEKAIGKIHIAERKLNFDSLFDTDE
;
A
#
# COMPACT_ATOMS: atom_id res chain seq x y z
N MET A 1 -8.41 20.02 4.29
CA MET A 1 -8.61 18.57 4.47
C MET A 1 -10.07 18.35 4.84
N ASN A 2 -10.82 17.54 4.08
CA ASN A 2 -12.23 17.27 4.36
C ASN A 2 -12.37 16.34 5.59
N ALA A 3 -13.40 16.53 6.41
CA ALA A 3 -13.63 15.73 7.62
C ALA A 3 -13.71 14.20 7.36
N SER A 4 -14.18 13.81 6.17
CA SER A 4 -14.25 12.41 5.74
C SER A 4 -12.88 11.79 5.43
N GLU A 5 -11.90 12.60 5.03
CA GLU A 5 -10.54 12.17 4.73
C GLU A 5 -9.78 11.88 6.03
N SER A 6 -9.94 12.74 7.04
CA SER A 6 -9.33 12.57 8.37
C SER A 6 -9.80 11.28 9.06
N LYS A 7 -11.10 10.97 9.02
CA LYS A 7 -11.64 9.71 9.60
C LYS A 7 -11.09 8.47 8.92
N LYS A 8 -10.91 8.50 7.59
CA LYS A 8 -10.32 7.39 6.85
C LYS A 8 -8.86 7.19 7.24
N LEU A 9 -8.11 8.29 7.39
CA LEU A 9 -6.72 8.24 7.82
C LEU A 9 -6.58 7.69 9.24
N GLU A 10 -7.42 8.13 10.18
CA GLU A 10 -7.45 7.60 11.55
C GLU A 10 -7.78 6.11 11.60
N THR A 11 -8.67 5.64 10.72
CA THR A 11 -8.99 4.21 10.61
C THR A 11 -7.77 3.42 10.14
N ILE A 12 -7.00 3.98 9.18
CA ILE A 12 -5.76 3.36 8.71
C ILE A 12 -4.71 3.34 9.82
N LYS A 13 -4.53 4.44 10.56
CA LYS A 13 -3.68 4.50 11.77
C LYS A 13 -4.06 3.42 12.77
N LYS A 14 -5.34 3.31 13.10
CA LYS A 14 -5.85 2.28 14.03
C LYS A 14 -5.60 0.86 13.53
N LYS A 15 -5.79 0.60 12.22
CA LYS A 15 -5.52 -0.73 11.64
C LYS A 15 -4.05 -1.10 11.64
N LEU A 16 -3.17 -0.15 11.36
CA LEU A 16 -1.73 -0.34 11.45
C LEU A 16 -1.27 -0.47 12.91
N ASN A 17 -2.08 0.03 13.86
CA ASN A 17 -1.74 0.16 15.26
C ASN A 17 -0.34 0.77 15.48
N CYS A 18 -0.04 1.77 14.65
CA CYS A 18 1.30 2.28 14.46
C CYS A 18 1.21 3.78 14.21
N ASP A 19 2.12 4.56 14.79
CA ASP A 19 2.12 5.99 14.54
C ASP A 19 2.74 6.27 13.17
N LEU A 20 1.90 6.58 12.18
CA LEU A 20 2.35 6.80 10.80
C LEU A 20 3.43 7.88 10.66
N VAL A 21 3.53 8.85 11.58
CA VAL A 21 4.53 9.92 11.51
C VAL A 21 5.90 9.37 11.87
N ASP A 22 5.96 8.56 12.92
CA ASP A 22 7.18 7.92 13.43
C ASP A 22 7.56 6.68 12.60
N CYS A 23 6.57 6.00 12.03
CA CYS A 23 6.76 4.79 11.25
C CYS A 23 6.82 5.03 9.74
N ARG A 24 6.80 6.28 9.26
CA ARG A 24 6.85 6.63 7.83
C ARG A 24 8.03 5.96 7.12
N GLU A 25 9.17 5.87 7.80
CA GLU A 25 10.43 5.32 7.26
C GLU A 25 10.45 3.79 7.34
N CYS A 26 9.63 3.22 8.22
CA CYS A 26 9.42 1.78 8.39
C CYS A 26 8.23 1.25 7.58
N LEU A 27 7.45 2.14 6.96
CA LEU A 27 6.28 1.83 6.14
C LEU A 27 6.72 1.61 4.71
N GLN A 28 6.63 0.37 4.28
CA GLN A 28 6.89 -0.03 2.90
C GLN A 28 5.57 -0.37 2.24
N PHE A 29 5.25 0.32 1.16
CA PHE A 29 4.08 0.00 0.34
C PHE A 29 4.53 -0.74 -0.89
N GLU A 30 3.87 -1.84 -1.21
CA GLU A 30 4.12 -2.63 -2.41
C GLU A 30 2.84 -2.71 -3.24
N VAL A 31 2.97 -2.55 -4.56
CA VAL A 31 1.88 -2.74 -5.52
C VAL A 31 2.30 -3.72 -6.60
N LEU A 32 1.40 -4.59 -7.03
CA LEU A 32 1.72 -5.56 -8.09
C LEU A 32 1.63 -4.88 -9.45
N ASP A 33 2.66 -5.01 -10.28
CA ASP A 33 2.68 -4.48 -11.67
C ASP A 33 1.50 -4.99 -12.50
N ALA A 34 1.09 -6.24 -12.25
CA ALA A 34 -0.09 -6.85 -12.86
C ALA A 34 -1.38 -6.08 -12.52
N GLU A 35 -1.51 -5.56 -11.30
CA GLU A 35 -2.66 -4.74 -10.93
C GLU A 35 -2.59 -3.36 -11.60
N LEU A 36 -1.40 -2.76 -11.70
CA LEU A 36 -1.20 -1.47 -12.38
C LEU A 36 -1.51 -1.53 -13.88
N LYS A 37 -1.21 -2.65 -14.55
CA LYS A 37 -1.42 -2.82 -15.99
C LYS A 37 -2.81 -3.33 -16.38
N HIS A 38 -3.39 -4.22 -15.57
CA HIS A 38 -4.63 -4.90 -15.95
C HIS A 38 -5.87 -4.42 -15.19
N LEU A 39 -5.72 -3.75 -14.05
CA LEU A 39 -6.85 -3.23 -13.29
C LEU A 39 -7.03 -1.73 -13.52
N GLU A 40 -8.29 -1.32 -13.58
CA GLU A 40 -8.65 0.09 -13.49
C GLU A 40 -8.03 0.69 -12.20
N LYS A 41 -7.50 1.92 -12.27
CA LYS A 41 -6.80 2.60 -11.15
C LYS A 41 -7.57 2.55 -9.82
N GLU A 42 -8.89 2.42 -9.85
CA GLU A 42 -9.73 2.30 -8.65
C GLU A 42 -9.69 0.93 -7.96
N LYS A 43 -9.29 -0.12 -8.67
CA LYS A 43 -9.18 -1.50 -8.15
C LYS A 43 -7.77 -1.87 -7.70
N VAL A 44 -6.77 -1.04 -8.02
CA VAL A 44 -5.36 -1.28 -7.63
C VAL A 44 -5.23 -1.27 -6.11
N ARG A 45 -4.70 -2.37 -5.56
CA ARG A 45 -4.44 -2.55 -4.12
C ARG A 45 -2.96 -2.44 -3.80
N TYR A 46 -2.64 -1.49 -2.94
CA TYR A 46 -1.32 -1.26 -2.37
C TYR A 46 -1.23 -1.95 -1.01
N ARG A 47 -0.27 -2.84 -0.83
CA ARG A 47 -0.02 -3.52 0.44
C ARG A 47 1.05 -2.75 1.21
N GLY A 48 0.66 -2.09 2.29
CA GLY A 48 1.56 -1.48 3.24
C GLY A 48 1.97 -2.47 4.32
N LYS A 49 3.25 -2.58 4.61
CA LYS A 49 3.75 -3.25 5.81
C LYS A 49 4.61 -2.27 6.60
N CYS A 50 4.36 -2.21 7.91
CA CYS A 50 5.25 -1.52 8.82
C CYS A 50 6.21 -2.53 9.45
N THR A 51 7.51 -2.40 9.22
CA THR A 51 8.52 -3.27 9.84
C THR A 51 8.61 -3.06 11.35
N LYS A 52 8.37 -1.83 11.83
CA LYS A 52 8.40 -1.49 13.26
C LYS A 52 7.25 -2.11 14.07
N CYS A 53 6.01 -1.99 13.60
CA CYS A 53 4.84 -2.60 14.28
C CYS A 53 4.50 -4.00 13.79
N ASN A 54 5.30 -4.56 12.87
CA ASN A 54 5.05 -5.82 12.17
C ASN A 54 3.59 -5.98 11.66
N SER A 55 2.97 -4.86 11.28
CA SER A 55 1.56 -4.79 10.91
C SER A 55 1.42 -4.60 9.41
N SER A 56 0.43 -5.26 8.82
CA SER A 56 0.15 -5.18 7.38
C SER A 56 -1.24 -4.58 7.13
N VAL A 57 -1.31 -3.63 6.19
CA VAL A 57 -2.53 -2.99 5.72
C VAL A 57 -2.62 -3.08 4.20
N VAL A 58 -3.83 -3.15 3.67
CA VAL A 58 -4.08 -3.04 2.23
C VAL A 58 -4.91 -1.80 2.00
N LEU A 59 -4.42 -0.92 1.13
CA LEU A 59 -5.01 0.38 0.80
C LEU A 59 -5.26 0.43 -0.71
N ASN A 60 -6.35 1.10 -1.11
CA ASN A 60 -6.58 1.37 -2.54
C ASN A 60 -5.89 2.67 -2.96
N ASN A 61 -5.83 2.95 -4.27
CA ASN A 61 -5.21 4.16 -4.81
C ASN A 61 -5.69 5.45 -4.11
N LYS A 62 -7.01 5.62 -3.95
CA LYS A 62 -7.59 6.76 -3.23
C LYS A 62 -7.10 6.88 -1.77
N GLN A 63 -6.85 5.76 -1.09
CA GLN A 63 -6.37 5.78 0.30
C GLN A 63 -4.88 6.07 0.38
N ILE A 64 -4.09 5.62 -0.58
CA ILE A 64 -2.67 5.94 -0.70
C ILE A 64 -2.47 7.43 -1.00
N GLU A 65 -3.21 8.00 -1.95
CA GLU A 65 -3.16 9.44 -2.22
C GLU A 65 -3.53 10.27 -0.99
N LEU A 66 -4.51 9.81 -0.20
CA LEU A 66 -4.87 10.43 1.08
C LEU A 66 -3.74 10.32 2.11
N LEU A 67 -3.10 9.15 2.18
CA LEU A 67 -1.97 8.90 3.06
C LEU A 67 -0.82 9.84 2.71
N GLU A 68 -0.44 9.92 1.44
CA GLU A 68 0.62 10.81 0.96
C GLU A 68 0.35 12.28 1.25
N LYS A 69 -0.91 12.72 1.10
CA LYS A 69 -1.30 14.08 1.47
C LYS A 69 -1.20 14.36 2.98
N ALA A 70 -1.35 13.34 3.82
CA ALA A 70 -1.39 13.52 5.27
C ALA A 70 -0.02 13.36 5.95
N ILE A 71 0.79 12.41 5.52
CA ILE A 71 2.12 12.14 6.10
C ILE A 71 3.28 12.53 5.18
N GLY A 72 3.00 12.97 3.96
CA GLY A 72 3.99 13.30 2.94
C GLY A 72 4.30 12.11 2.03
N LYS A 73 5.28 12.29 1.13
CA LYS A 73 5.70 11.29 0.15
C LYS A 73 6.02 9.95 0.84
N ILE A 74 5.28 8.90 0.50
CA ILE A 74 5.55 7.55 0.99
C ILE A 74 6.33 6.77 -0.05
N HIS A 75 7.14 5.82 0.40
CA HIS A 75 7.86 4.95 -0.52
C HIS A 75 6.95 3.81 -0.99
N ILE A 76 6.60 3.82 -2.28
CA ILE A 76 5.85 2.75 -2.93
C ILE A 76 6.79 2.01 -3.86
N ALA A 77 7.05 0.73 -3.56
CA ALA A 77 7.79 -0.18 -4.41
C ALA A 77 6.84 -0.93 -5.35
N GLU A 78 7.16 -0.95 -6.64
CA GLU A 78 6.44 -1.76 -7.61
C GLU A 78 7.01 -3.19 -7.60
N ARG A 79 6.18 -4.14 -7.19
CA ARG A 79 6.53 -5.56 -7.20
C ARG A 79 6.14 -6.13 -8.55
N LYS A 80 7.12 -6.31 -9.43
CA LYS A 80 6.93 -7.07 -10.66
C LYS A 80 6.76 -8.53 -10.30
N LEU A 81 5.56 -9.07 -10.54
CA LEU A 81 5.38 -10.51 -10.68
C LEU A 81 6.11 -10.89 -11.98
N ASN A 82 7.37 -11.31 -11.87
CA ASN A 82 7.97 -12.09 -12.94
C ASN A 82 7.18 -13.41 -12.98
N PHE A 83 6.34 -13.56 -13.99
CA PHE A 83 5.62 -14.78 -14.35
C PHE A 83 6.59 -15.84 -14.92
N ASP A 84 7.75 -16.00 -14.30
CA ASP A 84 8.83 -16.87 -14.75
C ASP A 84 9.00 -17.99 -13.71
N SER A 85 7.96 -18.79 -13.49
CA SER A 85 7.98 -20.08 -12.77
C SER A 85 6.59 -20.74 -12.72
N LEU A 86 5.82 -20.70 -13.82
CA LEU A 86 4.63 -21.59 -13.97
C LEU A 86 4.60 -22.34 -15.31
N PHE A 87 5.64 -22.18 -16.14
CA PHE A 87 5.98 -23.17 -17.15
C PHE A 87 7.06 -24.08 -16.55
N ASP A 88 6.73 -24.74 -15.44
CA ASP A 88 7.43 -25.98 -15.16
C ASP A 88 7.07 -26.91 -16.32
N THR A 89 8.13 -27.34 -16.98
CA THR A 89 8.14 -28.03 -18.24
C THR A 89 7.72 -29.46 -17.94
N ASP A 90 6.45 -29.80 -18.15
CA ASP A 90 6.04 -31.21 -18.22
C ASP A 90 6.32 -31.67 -19.66
N GLU A 91 7.51 -32.25 -19.80
CA GLU A 91 8.01 -33.00 -20.95
C GLU A 91 7.18 -34.26 -21.24
#